data_AF-B7FLK1-F1
#
_entry.id   AF-B7FLK1-F1
#
_cell.length_a   1.000
_cell.length_b   1.000
_cell.length_c   1.000
_cell.angle_alpha   90.00
_cell.angle_beta   90.00
_cell.angle_gamma   90.00
#
_symmetry.space_group_name_H-M   'P 1'
#
loop_
_entity.id
_entity.type
_entity.pdbx_description
1 polymer ?
#
loop_
_entity_poly.entity_id
_entity_poly.type
_entity_poly.pdbx_seq_one_letter_code
_entity_poly.pdbx_strand_id
1 'polypeptide(L)'
;MKEENVEVKYFWGSTLYHVEDLPFGLEDMPSNYGGFRDRVQKLEIRKTIEALDQLKGLPSRGDVQLGDIPTLMDLGLNPSAIMSQDGKQVPNSSMTGGETEALQRLKRFAAECEAQSNKGFKDGAQDSIYGANFSCKISPWLAMGCLSPRAMFDELKKTASSAVSASSSKNDGGSSKTGTNWLMFELLWRDFFRFITKKYSSTKKQLEAAPATACTGALA
;
A
#
# COMPACT_ATOMS: atom_id res chain seq x y z
N MET A 1 -3.40 -16.48 23.65
CA MET A 1 -4.36 -17.60 23.73
C MET A 1 -3.71 -18.96 23.97
N LYS A 2 -2.47 -19.04 24.47
CA LYS A 2 -1.84 -20.33 24.85
C LYS A 2 -2.59 -21.01 26.01
N GLU A 3 -3.06 -20.21 26.96
CA GLU A 3 -3.89 -20.69 28.09
C GLU A 3 -5.23 -21.28 27.62
N GLU A 4 -5.71 -20.87 26.45
CA GLU A 4 -6.93 -21.37 25.81
C GLU A 4 -6.64 -22.48 24.77
N ASN A 5 -5.40 -22.97 24.68
CA ASN A 5 -4.95 -23.94 23.68
C ASN A 5 -5.21 -23.54 22.22
N VAL A 6 -5.20 -22.22 21.92
CA VAL A 6 -5.36 -21.71 20.55
C VAL A 6 -3.99 -21.30 19.97
N GLU A 7 -3.69 -21.84 18.79
CA GLU A 7 -2.49 -21.48 18.02
C GLU A 7 -2.69 -20.14 17.30
N VAL A 8 -1.73 -19.21 17.45
CA VAL A 8 -1.74 -17.91 16.76
C VAL A 8 -0.59 -17.87 15.76
N LYS A 9 -0.91 -17.66 14.48
CA LYS A 9 0.05 -17.51 13.39
C LYS A 9 0.02 -16.09 12.84
N TYR A 10 1.21 -15.53 12.61
CA TYR A 10 1.39 -14.22 12.01
C TYR A 10 2.04 -14.38 10.64
N PHE A 11 1.55 -13.63 9.65
CA PHE A 11 2.09 -13.64 8.31
C PHE A 11 2.49 -12.22 7.90
N TRP A 12 3.65 -12.10 7.27
CA TRP A 12 4.11 -10.84 6.71
C TRP A 12 3.58 -10.69 5.28
N GLY A 13 2.84 -9.61 5.00
CA GLY A 13 2.18 -9.45 3.69
C GLY A 13 2.14 -8.04 3.12
N SER A 14 2.49 -7.02 3.91
CA SER A 14 2.22 -5.63 3.53
C SER A 14 3.22 -5.03 2.53
N THR A 15 4.38 -5.64 2.29
CA THR A 15 5.49 -5.06 1.49
C THR A 15 5.60 -5.69 0.10
N LEU A 16 6.31 -5.01 -0.79
CA LEU A 16 6.64 -5.51 -2.13
C LEU A 16 7.66 -6.64 -2.04
N TYR A 17 8.80 -6.40 -1.38
CA TYR A 17 9.76 -7.44 -1.02
C TYR A 17 9.35 -8.08 0.30
N HIS A 18 9.38 -9.41 0.35
CA HIS A 18 9.08 -10.10 1.60
C HIS A 18 10.24 -9.92 2.60
N VAL A 19 9.93 -9.79 3.88
CA VAL A 19 10.94 -9.56 4.93
C VAL A 19 12.00 -10.68 4.98
N GLU A 20 11.60 -11.90 4.69
CA GLU A 20 12.49 -13.08 4.66
C GLU A 20 13.38 -13.16 3.41
N ASP A 21 13.08 -12.38 2.37
CA ASP A 21 13.89 -12.36 1.14
C ASP A 21 14.98 -11.29 1.20
N LEU A 22 15.01 -10.47 2.26
CA LEU A 22 16.02 -9.43 2.43
C LEU A 22 17.41 -10.08 2.65
N PRO A 23 18.47 -9.59 2.00
CA PRO A 23 19.82 -10.13 2.12
C PRO A 23 20.53 -9.67 3.41
N PHE A 24 19.76 -9.28 4.42
CA PHE A 24 20.22 -8.77 5.71
C PHE A 24 19.09 -8.90 6.74
N GLY A 25 19.46 -9.04 8.01
CA GLY A 25 18.50 -8.96 9.12
C GLY A 25 17.96 -7.55 9.28
N LEU A 26 16.77 -7.39 9.89
CA LEU A 26 16.15 -6.07 10.06
C LEU A 26 16.98 -5.13 10.95
N GLU A 27 17.80 -5.67 11.85
CA GLU A 27 18.81 -4.95 12.63
C GLU A 27 19.84 -4.22 11.74
N ASP A 28 20.21 -4.85 10.63
CA ASP A 28 21.19 -4.34 9.65
C ASP A 28 20.55 -3.50 8.54
N MET A 29 19.24 -3.21 8.65
CA MET A 29 18.53 -2.35 7.70
C MET A 29 19.25 -1.00 7.53
N PRO A 30 19.64 -0.61 6.30
CA PRO A 30 20.28 0.67 6.03
C PRO A 30 19.46 1.86 6.54
N SER A 31 20.12 2.87 7.11
CA SER A 31 19.46 4.07 7.67
C SER A 31 19.01 5.09 6.62
N ASN A 32 19.45 4.92 5.36
CA ASN A 32 19.07 5.76 4.24
C ASN A 32 18.51 4.90 3.09
N TYR A 33 17.65 5.53 2.29
CA TYR A 33 16.96 4.86 1.18
C TYR A 33 17.91 4.31 0.11
N GLY A 34 18.96 5.06 -0.25
CA GLY A 34 19.92 4.63 -1.26
C GLY A 34 20.58 3.30 -0.90
N GLY A 35 21.08 3.19 0.33
CA GLY A 35 21.67 1.96 0.86
C GLY A 35 20.68 0.80 0.89
N PHE A 36 19.42 1.04 1.24
CA PHE A 36 18.38 0.01 1.17
C PHE A 36 18.14 -0.47 -0.27
N ARG A 37 17.87 0.48 -1.18
CA ARG A 37 17.60 0.20 -2.59
C ARG A 37 18.71 -0.62 -3.23
N ASP A 38 19.96 -0.24 -3.01
CA ASP A 38 21.11 -0.89 -3.63
C ASP A 38 21.25 -2.36 -3.18
N ARG A 39 20.79 -2.68 -1.97
CA ARG A 39 20.81 -4.04 -1.41
C ARG A 39 19.65 -4.90 -1.92
N VAL A 40 18.49 -4.31 -2.22
CA VAL A 40 17.29 -5.06 -2.64
C VAL A 40 17.04 -5.06 -4.15
N GLN A 41 17.72 -4.21 -4.94
CA GLN A 41 17.46 -4.05 -6.38
C GLN A 41 17.62 -5.32 -7.23
N LYS A 42 18.33 -6.35 -6.73
CA LYS A 42 18.55 -7.62 -7.42
C LYS A 42 17.61 -8.74 -6.95
N LEU A 43 16.75 -8.47 -5.98
CA LEU A 43 15.82 -9.46 -5.46
C LEU A 43 14.66 -9.66 -6.44
N GLU A 44 14.12 -10.86 -6.44
CA GLU A 44 12.89 -11.14 -7.15
C GLU A 44 11.69 -10.82 -6.27
N ILE A 45 10.68 -10.18 -6.87
CA ILE A 45 9.41 -9.93 -6.20
C ILE A 45 8.60 -11.23 -6.26
N ARG A 46 8.17 -11.72 -5.08
CA ARG A 46 7.32 -12.91 -4.99
C ARG A 46 6.03 -12.71 -5.79
N LYS A 47 5.56 -13.78 -6.45
CA LYS A 47 4.26 -13.78 -7.12
C LYS A 47 3.12 -13.44 -6.16
N THR A 48 2.05 -12.89 -6.72
CA THR A 48 0.77 -12.75 -6.04
C THR A 48 0.18 -14.12 -5.70
N ILE A 49 -0.65 -14.16 -4.65
CA ILE A 49 -1.41 -15.35 -4.25
C ILE A 49 -2.80 -15.16 -4.80
N GLU A 50 -3.30 -16.16 -5.54
CA GLU A 50 -4.65 -16.12 -6.09
C GLU A 50 -5.70 -16.24 -4.99
N ALA A 51 -6.77 -15.45 -5.11
CA ALA A 51 -7.91 -15.55 -4.23
C ALA A 51 -8.61 -16.91 -4.44
N LEU A 52 -9.14 -17.48 -3.37
CA LEU A 52 -9.95 -18.69 -3.47
C LEU A 52 -11.30 -18.36 -4.10
N ASP A 53 -11.72 -19.14 -5.10
CA ASP A 53 -13.05 -19.00 -5.71
C ASP A 53 -14.18 -19.23 -4.71
N GLN A 54 -13.94 -20.10 -3.72
CA GLN A 54 -14.88 -20.45 -2.68
C GLN A 54 -14.19 -20.62 -1.33
N LEU A 55 -14.78 -20.03 -0.29
CA LEU A 55 -14.45 -20.27 1.10
C LEU A 55 -15.48 -21.23 1.70
N LYS A 56 -15.04 -22.04 2.67
CA LYS A 56 -15.98 -22.77 3.53
C LYS A 56 -16.84 -21.72 4.26
N GLY A 57 -18.15 -21.93 4.26
CA GLY A 57 -19.09 -21.05 4.96
C GLY A 57 -18.88 -21.02 6.47
N LEU A 58 -19.69 -20.21 7.16
CA LEU A 58 -19.64 -20.09 8.62
C LEU A 58 -19.90 -21.45 9.29
N PRO A 59 -19.30 -21.71 10.48
CA PRO A 59 -19.54 -22.93 11.22
C PRO A 59 -21.02 -23.14 11.51
N SER A 60 -21.56 -24.30 11.14
CA SER A 60 -22.99 -24.64 11.30
C SER A 60 -23.47 -24.71 12.76
N ARG A 61 -22.55 -24.79 13.72
CA ARG A 61 -22.84 -24.84 15.17
C ARG A 61 -22.85 -23.47 15.85
N GLY A 62 -22.60 -22.38 15.10
CA GLY A 62 -22.37 -21.07 15.70
C GLY A 62 -23.64 -20.25 15.85
N ASP A 63 -24.02 -19.93 17.08
CA ASP A 63 -24.98 -18.86 17.43
C ASP A 63 -24.35 -17.46 17.21
N VAL A 64 -23.59 -17.29 16.12
CA VAL A 64 -22.78 -16.09 15.88
C VAL A 64 -23.62 -15.06 15.15
N GLN A 65 -23.94 -13.97 15.86
CA GLN A 65 -24.52 -12.78 15.26
C GLN A 65 -23.46 -12.06 14.43
N LEU A 66 -23.73 -11.81 13.15
CA LEU A 66 -22.79 -11.16 12.23
C LEU A 66 -22.43 -9.73 12.65
N GLY A 67 -23.35 -9.06 13.35
CA GLY A 67 -23.28 -7.63 13.64
C GLY A 67 -23.48 -6.77 12.39
N ASP A 68 -23.79 -5.49 12.61
CA ASP A 68 -23.89 -4.50 11.56
C ASP A 68 -22.59 -3.70 11.44
N ILE A 69 -22.30 -3.21 10.24
CA ILE A 69 -21.17 -2.27 10.04
C ILE A 69 -21.57 -0.94 10.70
N PRO A 70 -20.74 -0.39 11.62
CA PRO A 70 -21.09 0.84 12.33
C PRO A 70 -21.13 2.04 11.39
N THR A 71 -22.04 2.97 11.67
CA THR A 71 -22.05 4.29 11.05
C THR A 71 -20.98 5.20 11.67
N LEU A 72 -20.68 6.32 11.02
CA LEU A 72 -19.79 7.33 11.60
C LEU A 72 -20.34 7.87 12.93
N MET A 73 -21.65 7.97 13.07
CA MET A 73 -22.31 8.45 14.28
C MET A 73 -22.15 7.46 15.44
N ASP A 74 -22.22 6.16 15.16
CA ASP A 74 -21.98 5.11 16.17
C ASP A 74 -20.54 5.17 16.71
N LEU A 75 -19.59 5.69 15.90
CA LEU A 75 -18.21 5.93 16.29
C LEU A 75 -17.97 7.32 16.92
N GLY A 76 -19.02 8.11 17.13
CA GLY A 76 -18.92 9.47 17.68
C GLY A 76 -18.37 10.51 16.69
N LEU A 77 -18.36 10.20 15.39
CA LEU A 77 -17.86 11.08 14.33
C LEU A 77 -19.05 11.78 13.64
N ASN A 78 -19.11 13.10 13.74
CA ASN A 78 -20.16 13.88 13.09
C ASN A 78 -19.83 14.13 11.60
N PRO A 79 -20.60 13.58 10.64
CA PRO A 79 -20.31 13.74 9.21
C PRO A 79 -20.35 15.20 8.74
N SER A 80 -21.17 16.04 9.38
CA SER A 80 -21.33 17.46 9.01
C SER A 80 -20.11 18.32 9.37
N ALA A 81 -19.29 17.89 10.34
CA ALA A 81 -18.04 18.56 10.71
C ALA A 81 -16.88 18.30 9.71
N ILE A 82 -17.04 17.32 8.81
CA ILE A 82 -16.04 16.94 7.80
C ILE A 82 -16.20 17.80 6.52
N MET A 83 -17.33 18.48 6.35
CA MET A 83 -17.51 19.52 5.34
C MET A 83 -16.86 20.82 5.85
N SER A 84 -15.72 21.16 5.25
CA SER A 84 -14.76 22.21 5.67
C SER A 84 -15.34 23.55 6.14
N GLN A 85 -14.60 24.21 7.04
CA GLN A 85 -14.72 25.61 7.48
C GLN A 85 -14.74 26.68 6.36
N ASP A 86 -14.48 26.33 5.09
CA ASP A 86 -14.42 27.25 3.94
C ASP A 86 -15.43 26.92 2.81
N GLY A 87 -16.39 26.01 3.03
CA GLY A 87 -17.43 25.69 2.04
C GLY A 87 -16.93 25.06 0.72
N LYS A 88 -15.65 24.67 0.63
CA LYS A 88 -15.08 23.95 -0.52
C LYS A 88 -15.00 22.46 -0.22
N GLN A 89 -15.65 21.64 -1.06
CA GLN A 89 -15.49 20.19 -1.02
C GLN A 89 -14.00 19.82 -1.01
N VAL A 90 -13.60 19.00 -0.04
CA VAL A 90 -12.27 18.39 -0.03
C VAL A 90 -12.14 17.62 -1.35
N PRO A 91 -11.05 17.79 -2.13
CA PRO A 91 -10.91 17.21 -3.46
C PRO A 91 -10.94 15.65 -3.49
N ASN A 92 -10.95 15.00 -2.32
CA ASN A 92 -11.06 13.54 -2.16
C ASN A 92 -12.39 13.08 -1.51
N SER A 93 -13.40 13.95 -1.40
CA SER A 93 -14.71 13.62 -0.82
C SER A 93 -15.54 12.60 -1.61
N SER A 94 -15.04 12.13 -2.75
CA SER A 94 -15.68 11.13 -3.63
C SER A 94 -14.94 9.79 -3.72
N MET A 95 -13.90 9.54 -2.94
CA MET A 95 -13.18 8.26 -3.00
C MET A 95 -13.98 7.14 -2.33
N THR A 96 -14.35 6.12 -3.11
CA THR A 96 -15.02 4.91 -2.62
C THR A 96 -13.98 3.90 -2.11
N GLY A 97 -14.15 3.40 -0.88
CA GLY A 97 -13.28 2.38 -0.29
C GLY A 97 -13.52 0.96 -0.85
N GLY A 98 -12.68 0.02 -0.43
CA GLY A 98 -12.85 -1.41 -0.74
C GLY A 98 -11.97 -1.92 -1.90
N GLU A 99 -11.74 -3.24 -1.92
CA GLU A 99 -10.89 -3.93 -2.90
C GLU A 99 -11.43 -3.82 -4.32
N THR A 100 -12.74 -3.99 -4.52
CA THR A 100 -13.38 -3.90 -5.84
C THR A 100 -13.04 -2.59 -6.55
N GLU A 101 -13.18 -1.46 -5.83
CA GLU A 101 -12.84 -0.14 -6.35
C GLU A 101 -11.33 0.05 -6.53
N ALA A 102 -10.53 -0.51 -5.61
CA ALA A 102 -9.07 -0.48 -5.71
C ALA A 102 -8.57 -1.12 -7.01
N LEU A 103 -9.10 -2.31 -7.35
CA LEU A 103 -8.70 -3.06 -8.55
C LEU A 103 -9.15 -2.36 -9.83
N GLN A 104 -10.34 -1.74 -9.83
CA GLN A 104 -10.77 -0.92 -10.97
C GLN A 104 -9.89 0.32 -11.14
N ARG A 105 -9.58 1.01 -10.04
CA ARG A 105 -8.69 2.18 -10.07
C ARG A 105 -7.28 1.80 -10.53
N LEU A 106 -6.76 0.67 -10.09
CA LEU A 106 -5.45 0.16 -10.50
C LEU A 106 -5.37 0.00 -12.03
N LYS A 107 -6.37 -0.61 -12.66
CA LYS A 107 -6.40 -0.77 -14.13
C LYS A 107 -6.36 0.59 -14.86
N ARG A 108 -7.17 1.56 -14.39
CA ARG A 108 -7.16 2.92 -14.95
C ARG A 108 -5.81 3.60 -14.73
N PHE A 109 -5.25 3.47 -13.54
CA PHE A 109 -3.93 4.02 -13.20
C PHE A 109 -2.82 3.42 -14.07
N ALA A 110 -2.85 2.11 -14.33
CA ALA A 110 -1.89 1.45 -15.20
C ALA A 110 -1.97 1.96 -16.65
N ALA A 111 -3.19 2.10 -17.19
CA ALA A 111 -3.41 2.67 -18.51
C ALA A 111 -2.99 4.15 -18.61
N GLU A 112 -3.25 4.95 -17.56
CA GLU A 112 -2.77 6.34 -17.44
C GLU A 112 -1.24 6.40 -17.51
N CYS A 113 -0.55 5.52 -16.79
CA CYS A 113 0.91 5.46 -16.78
C CYS A 113 1.47 5.09 -18.18
N GLU A 114 0.86 4.13 -18.85
CA GLU A 114 1.26 3.72 -20.21
C GLU A 114 1.04 4.84 -21.24
N ALA A 115 -0.12 5.49 -21.22
CA ALA A 115 -0.42 6.59 -22.13
C ALA A 115 0.56 7.76 -21.96
N GLN A 116 1.06 7.98 -20.75
CA GLN A 116 2.04 9.01 -20.45
C GLN A 116 3.47 8.63 -20.82
N SER A 117 3.87 7.35 -20.75
CA SER A 117 5.18 6.91 -21.23
C SER A 117 5.36 7.09 -22.74
N ASN A 118 4.26 6.98 -23.50
CA ASN A 118 4.29 7.10 -24.97
C ASN A 118 4.37 8.56 -25.47
N LYS A 119 4.21 9.56 -24.60
CA LYS A 119 4.15 10.98 -25.00
C LYS A 119 5.49 11.70 -25.07
N GLY A 120 6.62 11.04 -24.78
CA GLY A 120 7.95 11.58 -25.07
C GLY A 120 8.19 13.03 -24.63
N PHE A 121 7.79 13.39 -23.40
CA PHE A 121 8.07 14.72 -22.85
C PHE A 121 9.33 14.66 -21.98
N LYS A 122 10.39 15.35 -22.42
CA LYS A 122 11.63 15.57 -21.67
C LYS A 122 11.35 16.64 -20.60
N ASP A 123 11.00 16.26 -19.36
CA ASP A 123 11.30 17.06 -18.16
C ASP A 123 10.75 16.47 -16.84
N GLY A 124 11.34 16.91 -15.71
CA GLY A 124 11.00 16.54 -14.32
C GLY A 124 9.57 16.87 -13.85
N ALA A 125 8.71 17.38 -14.74
CA ALA A 125 7.27 17.46 -14.52
C ALA A 125 6.60 16.08 -14.43
N GLN A 126 7.21 15.03 -15.01
CA GLN A 126 6.72 13.65 -14.90
C GLN A 126 6.72 13.15 -13.45
N ASP A 127 7.82 13.31 -12.71
CA ASP A 127 7.96 12.82 -11.32
C ASP A 127 6.92 13.46 -10.39
N SER A 128 6.59 14.74 -10.62
CA SER A 128 5.57 15.48 -9.86
C SER A 128 4.14 15.00 -10.15
N ILE A 129 3.79 14.77 -11.42
CA ILE A 129 2.45 14.29 -11.82
C ILE A 129 2.25 12.85 -11.37
N TYR A 130 3.25 12.01 -11.54
CA TYR A 130 3.20 10.64 -11.07
C TYR A 130 3.11 10.58 -9.54
N GLY A 131 3.92 11.37 -8.83
CA GLY A 131 3.90 11.46 -7.36
C GLY A 131 2.55 11.91 -6.82
N ALA A 132 1.95 12.93 -7.46
CA ALA A 132 0.62 13.40 -7.12
C ALA A 132 -0.47 12.34 -7.43
N ASN A 133 -0.39 11.64 -8.56
CA ASN A 133 -1.33 10.59 -8.90
C ASN A 133 -1.20 9.37 -7.96
N PHE A 134 0.01 8.98 -7.59
CA PHE A 134 0.24 7.90 -6.62
C PHE A 134 -0.28 8.28 -5.23
N SER A 135 0.16 9.44 -4.72
CA SER A 135 -0.20 9.92 -3.38
C SER A 135 -1.70 10.17 -3.25
N CYS A 136 -2.35 10.78 -4.24
CA CYS A 136 -3.74 11.20 -4.10
C CYS A 136 -4.75 10.18 -4.64
N LYS A 137 -4.35 9.23 -5.49
CA LYS A 137 -5.33 8.40 -6.23
C LYS A 137 -5.13 6.89 -6.11
N ILE A 138 -4.14 6.39 -5.38
CA ILE A 138 -4.00 4.94 -5.16
C ILE A 138 -3.48 4.57 -3.77
N SER A 139 -2.72 5.46 -3.13
CA SER A 139 -2.18 5.27 -1.79
C SER A 139 -3.21 4.90 -0.70
N PRO A 140 -4.47 5.40 -0.70
CA PRO A 140 -5.42 5.04 0.36
C PRO A 140 -5.75 3.55 0.39
N TRP A 141 -5.89 2.92 -0.78
CA TRP A 141 -6.14 1.47 -0.86
C TRP A 141 -4.90 0.64 -0.48
N LEU A 142 -3.69 1.11 -0.79
CA LEU A 142 -2.44 0.48 -0.32
C LEU A 142 -2.26 0.59 1.21
N ALA A 143 -2.76 1.67 1.81
CA ALA A 143 -2.70 1.90 3.25
C ALA A 143 -3.69 1.01 4.01
N MET A 144 -4.91 0.85 3.48
CA MET A 144 -5.96 0.00 4.06
C MET A 144 -5.81 -1.49 3.74
N GLY A 145 -4.87 -1.86 2.87
CA GLY A 145 -4.67 -3.25 2.44
C GLY A 145 -5.71 -3.74 1.42
N CYS A 146 -6.59 -2.88 0.93
CA CYS A 146 -7.50 -3.17 -0.19
C CYS A 146 -6.74 -3.40 -1.51
N LEU A 147 -5.49 -2.93 -1.59
CA LEU A 147 -4.59 -3.21 -2.71
C LEU A 147 -3.24 -3.70 -2.18
N SER A 148 -2.74 -4.78 -2.77
CA SER A 148 -1.40 -5.31 -2.50
C SER A 148 -0.35 -4.61 -3.37
N PRO A 149 0.84 -4.27 -2.83
CA PRO A 149 1.94 -3.74 -3.65
C PRO A 149 2.40 -4.72 -4.73
N ARG A 150 2.29 -6.04 -4.47
CA ARG A 150 2.63 -7.07 -5.46
C ARG A 150 1.60 -7.13 -6.59
N ALA A 151 0.31 -7.01 -6.28
CA ALA A 151 -0.75 -6.95 -7.29
C ALA A 151 -0.62 -5.70 -8.17
N MET A 152 -0.29 -4.56 -7.56
CA MET A 152 -0.01 -3.32 -8.28
C MET A 152 1.19 -3.49 -9.22
N PHE A 153 2.30 -4.05 -8.74
CA PHE A 153 3.48 -4.34 -9.55
C PHE A 153 3.17 -5.27 -10.73
N ASP A 154 2.45 -6.38 -10.49
CA ASP A 154 2.10 -7.37 -11.52
C ASP A 154 1.24 -6.75 -12.63
N GLU A 155 0.20 -5.99 -12.28
CA GLU A 155 -0.68 -5.34 -13.27
C GLU A 155 0.09 -4.35 -14.15
N LEU A 156 0.99 -3.56 -13.57
CA LEU A 156 1.76 -2.58 -14.33
C LEU A 156 2.80 -3.22 -15.23
N LYS A 157 3.45 -4.28 -14.74
CA LYS A 157 4.36 -5.08 -15.55
C LYS A 157 3.62 -5.68 -16.75
N LYS A 158 2.39 -6.16 -16.55
CA LYS A 158 1.53 -6.70 -17.60
C LYS A 158 1.13 -5.64 -18.63
N THR A 159 0.69 -4.46 -18.18
CA THR A 159 0.33 -3.34 -19.06
C THR A 159 1.52 -2.86 -19.89
N ALA A 160 2.68 -2.65 -19.26
CA ALA A 160 3.90 -2.25 -19.95
C ALA A 160 4.37 -3.29 -20.99
N SER A 161 4.27 -4.58 -20.67
CA SER A 161 4.67 -5.65 -21.60
C SER A 161 3.73 -5.76 -22.80
N SER A 162 2.42 -5.56 -22.58
CA SER A 162 1.40 -5.61 -23.64
C SER A 162 1.56 -4.47 -24.65
N ALA A 163 1.99 -3.29 -24.18
CA ALA A 163 2.30 -2.13 -25.01
C ALA A 163 3.45 -2.41 -26.00
N VAL A 164 4.54 -3.02 -25.51
CA VAL A 164 5.73 -3.34 -26.30
C VAL A 164 5.43 -4.38 -27.38
N SER A 165 4.56 -5.35 -27.10
CA SER A 165 4.11 -6.32 -28.10
C SER A 165 3.23 -5.68 -29.18
N ALA A 166 2.38 -4.70 -28.82
CA ALA A 166 1.53 -3.98 -29.77
C ALA A 166 2.30 -2.94 -30.62
N SER A 167 3.45 -2.44 -30.14
CA SER A 167 4.26 -1.43 -30.82
C SER A 167 5.47 -2.01 -31.58
N SER A 168 5.41 -3.27 -32.02
CA SER A 168 6.48 -3.94 -32.79
C SER A 168 6.60 -3.37 -34.22
N SER A 169 7.00 -2.11 -34.30
CA SER A 169 7.35 -1.35 -35.49
C SER A 169 8.10 -0.10 -35.03
N LYS A 170 9.32 -0.28 -34.56
CA LYS A 170 10.50 0.59 -34.81
C LYS A 170 11.64 0.21 -33.89
N ASN A 171 12.76 -0.10 -34.52
CA ASN A 171 14.08 -0.10 -33.93
C ASN A 171 14.36 1.30 -33.37
N ASP A 172 14.22 1.48 -32.06
CA ASP A 172 14.96 2.53 -31.37
C ASP A 172 15.25 2.09 -29.93
N GLY A 173 16.54 1.96 -29.62
CA GLY A 173 17.08 1.46 -28.35
C GLY A 173 16.97 2.48 -27.21
N GLY A 174 15.78 3.02 -26.95
CA GLY A 174 15.59 4.10 -25.99
C GLY A 174 14.20 4.13 -25.33
N SER A 175 14.18 3.71 -24.06
CA SER A 175 13.28 4.25 -23.02
C SER A 175 11.75 4.03 -23.07
N SER A 176 11.31 2.77 -23.17
CA SER A 176 9.96 2.35 -22.70
C SER A 176 9.93 2.03 -21.18
N LYS A 177 11.04 2.25 -20.45
CA LYS A 177 11.23 1.80 -19.06
C LYS A 177 10.91 2.85 -17.98
N THR A 178 10.65 4.12 -18.34
CA THR A 178 10.67 5.24 -17.37
C THR A 178 9.52 5.18 -16.35
N GLY A 179 8.29 4.88 -16.78
CA GLY A 179 7.11 4.84 -15.90
C GLY A 179 7.12 3.68 -14.89
N THR A 180 7.51 2.47 -15.32
CA THR A 180 7.66 1.31 -14.44
C THR A 180 8.78 1.51 -13.42
N ASN A 181 9.89 2.15 -13.83
CA ASN A 181 11.00 2.46 -12.92
C ASN A 181 10.62 3.49 -11.85
N TRP A 182 9.83 4.50 -12.21
CA TRP A 182 9.37 5.52 -11.26
C TRP A 182 8.43 4.93 -10.19
N LEU A 183 7.47 4.11 -10.59
CA LEU A 183 6.54 3.56 -9.60
C LEU A 183 7.18 2.47 -8.73
N MET A 184 8.12 1.71 -9.30
CA MET A 184 8.97 0.83 -8.51
C MET A 184 9.69 1.63 -7.41
N PHE A 185 10.19 2.83 -7.75
CA PHE A 185 10.82 3.71 -6.77
C PHE A 185 9.86 4.13 -5.64
N GLU A 186 8.61 4.49 -5.93
CA GLU A 186 7.62 4.81 -4.89
C GLU A 186 7.24 3.62 -3.99
N LEU A 187 7.05 2.43 -4.58
CA LEU A 187 6.78 1.21 -3.80
C LEU A 187 7.97 0.82 -2.92
N LEU A 188 9.20 1.07 -3.38
CA LEU A 188 10.40 0.85 -2.58
C LEU A 188 10.52 1.84 -1.42
N TRP A 189 10.11 3.11 -1.60
CA TRP A 189 10.03 4.05 -0.48
C TRP A 189 9.06 3.58 0.59
N ARG A 190 7.89 3.06 0.18
CA ARG A 190 6.91 2.48 1.09
C ARG A 190 7.48 1.29 1.87
N ASP A 191 8.21 0.39 1.20
CA ASP A 191 8.89 -0.73 1.85
C ASP A 191 10.00 -0.26 2.79
N PHE A 192 10.82 0.71 2.36
CA PHE A 192 11.86 1.31 3.18
C PHE A 192 11.29 1.84 4.50
N PHE A 193 10.21 2.65 4.43
CA PHE A 193 9.58 3.20 5.63
C PHE A 193 8.95 2.11 6.52
N ARG A 194 8.40 1.04 5.94
CA ARG A 194 7.90 -0.10 6.72
C ARG A 194 9.04 -0.80 7.48
N PHE A 195 10.13 -1.11 6.81
CA PHE A 195 11.26 -1.84 7.41
C PHE A 195 12.04 -0.99 8.42
N ILE A 196 12.32 0.29 8.10
CA ILE A 196 13.06 1.17 9.01
C ILE A 196 12.27 1.45 10.28
N THR A 197 10.94 1.62 10.17
CA THR A 197 10.06 1.73 11.34
C THR A 197 10.15 0.47 12.19
N LYS A 198 10.08 -0.72 11.56
CA LYS A 198 10.19 -1.99 12.28
C LYS A 198 11.54 -2.15 12.99
N LYS A 199 12.66 -1.74 12.37
CA LYS A 199 13.99 -1.70 13.00
C LYS A 199 13.95 -0.88 14.30
N TYR A 200 13.51 0.37 14.23
CA TYR A 200 13.51 1.26 15.39
C TYR A 200 12.42 0.96 16.43
N SER A 201 11.28 0.37 16.04
CA SER A 201 10.25 -0.08 16.98
C SER A 201 10.68 -1.33 17.77
N SER A 202 11.57 -2.15 17.21
CA SER A 202 12.02 -3.38 17.89
C SER A 202 13.04 -3.09 19.00
N THR A 203 13.86 -2.04 18.84
CA THR A 203 14.87 -1.63 19.84
C THR A 203 14.24 -0.97 21.08
N LYS A 204 13.05 -0.38 20.97
CA LYS A 204 12.42 0.40 22.06
C LYS A 204 11.69 -0.44 23.13
N LYS A 205 11.70 -1.77 23.07
CA LYS A 205 11.03 -2.64 24.06
C LYS A 205 11.79 -2.83 25.39
N GLN A 206 12.84 -2.05 25.67
CA GLN A 206 13.54 -2.06 26.98
C GLN A 206 13.44 -0.75 27.79
N LEU A 207 12.55 0.17 27.45
CA LEU A 207 12.22 1.29 28.36
C LEU A 207 10.82 1.07 28.90
N GLU A 208 10.75 0.81 30.20
CA GLU A 208 9.53 0.64 31.00
C GLU A 208 8.43 1.60 30.55
N ALA A 209 7.33 1.05 30.03
CA ALA A 209 6.13 1.82 29.78
C ALA A 209 5.48 2.12 31.13
N ALA A 210 5.80 3.26 31.73
CA ALA A 210 4.94 3.85 32.75
C ALA A 210 3.57 4.17 32.10
N PRO A 211 2.44 3.72 32.68
CA PRO A 211 1.13 4.01 32.11
C PRO A 211 0.88 5.52 32.17
N ALA A 212 0.46 6.10 31.04
CA ALA A 212 0.05 7.49 30.99
C ALA A 212 -1.26 7.65 31.78
N THR A 213 -1.19 8.26 32.96
CA THR A 213 -2.36 8.63 33.74
C THR A 213 -3.12 9.74 33.01
N ALA A 214 -4.33 9.45 32.55
CA ALA A 214 -5.25 10.47 32.07
C ALA A 214 -5.70 11.33 33.26
N CYS A 215 -5.38 12.62 33.25
CA CYS A 215 -5.93 13.58 34.20
C CYS A 215 -7.45 13.68 33.98
N THR A 216 -8.23 13.12 34.91
CA THR A 216 -9.66 13.41 35.01
C THR A 216 -9.82 14.86 35.44
N GLY A 217 -10.40 15.69 34.56
CA GLY A 217 -10.76 17.06 34.88
C GLY A 217 -11.74 17.08 36.06
N ALA A 218 -11.36 17.78 37.13
CA ALA A 218 -12.26 18.07 38.23
C ALA A 218 -13.34 19.05 37.73
N LEU A 219 -14.59 18.59 37.77
CA LEU A 219 -15.75 19.50 37.76
C LEU A 219 -15.72 20.30 39.06
N ALA A 220 -15.74 21.62 38.93
CA ALA A 220 -16.17 22.57 39.95
C ALA A 220 -17.14 23.55 39.28
#